data_AF-A0A5B9M7W4-F1
#
_entry.id   AF-A0A5B9M7W4-F1
#
_cell.length_a   1.000
_cell.length_b   1.000
_cell.length_c   1.000
_cell.angle_alpha   90.00
_cell.angle_beta   90.00
_cell.angle_gamma   90.00
#
_symmetry.space_group_name_H-M   'P 1'
#
loop_
_entity.id
_entity.type
_entity.pdbx_description
1 polymer ?
#
loop_
_entity_poly.entity_id
_entity_poly.type
_entity_poly.pdbx_seq_one_letter_code
_entity_poly.pdbx_strand_id
1 'polypeptide(L)'
;MKNSEIDEVMKFICRLEYDHGKKIFLQRVYLDLHTACKLHILSFIEGRSRSDISRMAIKRIIEEYEDENGNLINRAKRELMWI
;
A
#
# COMPACT_ATOMS: atom_id res chain seq x y z
N MET A 1 -17.53 5.42 10.35
CA MET A 1 -16.19 5.92 9.99
C MET A 1 -16.15 7.42 10.22
N LYS A 2 -15.03 7.99 10.69
CA LYS A 2 -14.92 9.44 10.84
C LYS A 2 -14.86 10.03 9.42
N ASN A 3 -15.65 11.06 9.11
CA ASN A 3 -15.68 11.70 7.78
C ASN A 3 -14.28 12.01 7.21
N SER A 4 -13.28 12.25 8.08
CA SER A 4 -11.89 12.46 7.70
C SER A 4 -11.22 11.30 6.95
N GLU A 5 -11.54 10.05 7.28
CA GLU A 5 -10.95 8.86 6.62
C GLU A 5 -11.53 8.69 5.21
N ILE A 6 -12.83 8.95 5.04
CA ILE A 6 -13.51 8.92 3.75
C ILE A 6 -12.91 9.99 2.81
N ASP A 7 -12.75 11.22 3.32
CA ASP A 7 -12.14 12.31 2.56
C ASP A 7 -10.70 11.99 2.14
N GLU A 8 -9.95 11.29 2.98
CA GLU A 8 -8.59 10.88 2.67
C GLU A 8 -8.55 9.80 1.57
N VAL A 9 -9.39 8.77 1.68
CA VAL A 9 -9.51 7.73 0.64
C VAL A 9 -9.94 8.34 -0.70
N MET A 10 -10.93 9.24 -0.69
CA MET A 10 -11.38 9.93 -1.90
C MET A 10 -10.25 10.73 -2.56
N LYS A 11 -9.40 11.41 -1.77
CA LYS A 11 -8.22 12.11 -2.32
C LYS A 11 -7.25 11.15 -3.02
N PHE A 12 -7.03 9.95 -2.47
CA PHE A 12 -6.15 8.97 -3.09
C PHE A 12 -6.77 8.34 -4.35
N ILE A 13 -8.08 8.08 -4.36
CA ILE A 13 -8.80 7.64 -5.56
C ILE A 13 -8.64 8.67 -6.67
N CYS A 14 -8.95 9.94 -6.41
CA CYS A 14 -8.78 11.00 -7.40
C CYS A 14 -7.32 11.06 -7.91
N ARG A 15 -6.33 10.93 -7.03
CA ARG A 15 -4.91 10.93 -7.44
C ARG A 15 -4.51 9.75 -8.33
N LEU A 16 -5.19 8.61 -8.25
CA LEU A 16 -4.94 7.46 -9.09
C LEU A 16 -5.58 7.60 -10.47
N GLU A 17 -6.71 8.31 -10.55
CA GLU A 17 -7.43 8.56 -11.82
C GLU A 17 -6.82 9.69 -12.65
N TYR A 18 -6.06 10.59 -12.03
CA TYR A 18 -5.39 11.71 -12.69
C TYR A 18 -3.86 11.59 -12.57
N ASP A 19 -3.16 11.63 -13.70
CA ASP A 19 -1.68 11.66 -13.71
C ASP A 19 -1.17 12.99 -13.14
N HIS A 20 -0.67 12.95 -11.91
CA HIS A 20 -0.07 14.09 -11.22
C HIS A 20 1.46 14.10 -11.27
N GLY A 21 2.08 13.31 -12.15
CA GLY A 21 3.53 13.15 -12.28
C GLY A 21 4.16 12.26 -11.19
N LYS A 22 5.50 12.17 -11.22
CA LYS A 22 6.29 11.31 -10.29
C LYS A 22 6.36 11.91 -8.88
N LYS A 23 5.31 11.74 -8.08
CA LYS A 23 5.36 12.01 -6.63
C LYS A 23 5.84 10.78 -5.88
N ILE A 24 6.87 10.94 -5.04
CA ILE A 24 7.37 9.89 -4.14
C ILE A 24 6.65 10.05 -2.80
N PHE A 25 6.03 8.98 -2.30
CA PHE A 25 5.40 8.93 -0.99
C PHE A 25 6.30 8.21 0.00
N LEU A 26 6.50 8.81 1.19
CA LEU A 26 7.19 8.17 2.30
C LEU A 26 6.17 7.43 3.16
N GLN A 27 6.32 6.10 3.27
CA GLN A 27 5.59 5.29 4.24
C GLN A 27 6.55 4.85 5.35
N ARG A 28 6.24 5.21 6.60
CA ARG A 28 6.91 4.62 7.77
C ARG A 28 6.13 3.40 8.23
N VAL A 29 6.82 2.31 8.51
CA VAL A 29 6.24 1.07 9.03
C VAL A 29 6.89 0.73 10.36
N TYR A 30 6.06 0.45 11.35
CA TYR A 30 6.48 -0.10 12.64
C TYR A 30 6.42 -1.63 12.54
N LEU A 31 7.50 -2.28 12.94
CA LEU A 31 7.63 -3.74 12.90
C LEU A 31 7.90 -4.24 14.31
N ASP A 32 7.34 -5.39 14.65
CA ASP A 32 7.78 -6.13 15.83
C ASP A 32 9.24 -6.59 15.66
N LEU A 33 9.87 -6.94 16.79
CA LEU A 33 11.28 -7.35 16.82
C LEU A 33 11.58 -8.51 15.86
N HIS A 34 10.71 -9.52 15.83
CA HIS A 34 10.92 -10.74 15.07
C HIS A 34 10.83 -10.46 13.56
N THR A 35 9.85 -9.67 13.13
CA THR A 35 9.69 -9.23 11.74
C THR A 35 10.86 -8.34 11.31
N ALA A 36 11.31 -7.41 12.17
CA ALA A 36 12.47 -6.57 11.88
C ALA A 36 13.75 -7.41 11.69
N CYS A 37 14.04 -8.35 12.61
CA CYS A 37 15.19 -9.24 12.50
C CYS A 37 15.16 -10.08 11.21
N LYS A 38 14.00 -10.65 10.86
CA LYS A 38 13.85 -11.43 9.63
C LYS A 38 14.03 -10.59 8.37
N LEU A 39 13.52 -9.36 8.35
CA LEU A 39 13.73 -8.44 7.23
C LEU A 39 15.23 -8.10 7.04
N HIS A 40 15.98 -7.95 8.13
CA HIS A 40 17.43 -7.77 8.08
C HIS A 40 18.14 -8.98 7.47
N ILE A 41 17.81 -10.20 7.91
CA ILE A 41 18.38 -11.43 7.38
C ILE A 41 18.04 -11.60 5.89
N LEU A 42 16.78 -11.36 5.52
CA LEU A 42 16.34 -11.46 4.12
C LEU A 42 17.06 -10.43 3.23
N SER A 43 17.22 -9.19 3.71
CA SER A 43 17.98 -8.15 3.01
C SER A 43 19.42 -8.57 2.72
N PHE A 44 20.07 -9.25 3.68
CA PHE A 44 21.40 -9.82 3.49
C PHE A 44 21.41 -10.94 2.44
N ILE A 45 20.48 -11.91 2.54
CA ILE A 45 20.41 -13.06 1.62
C ILE A 45 20.15 -12.61 0.17
N GLU A 46 19.22 -11.68 -0.02
CA GLU A 46 18.77 -11.22 -1.34
C GLU A 46 19.69 -10.14 -1.95
N GLY A 47 20.64 -9.60 -1.18
CA GLY A 47 21.49 -8.48 -1.62
C GLY A 47 20.70 -7.21 -1.96
N ARG A 48 19.52 -7.03 -1.35
CA ARG A 48 18.60 -5.91 -1.60
C ARG A 48 18.43 -5.06 -0.36
N SER A 49 18.14 -3.76 -0.54
CA SER A 49 17.84 -2.92 0.61
C SER A 49 16.52 -3.34 1.26
N ARG A 50 16.41 -3.18 2.58
CA ARG A 50 15.17 -3.43 3.33
C ARG A 50 13.99 -2.63 2.75
N SER A 51 14.24 -1.39 2.34
CA SER A 51 13.23 -0.53 1.71
C SER A 51 12.75 -1.08 0.37
N ASP A 52 13.62 -1.67 -0.45
CA ASP A 52 13.22 -2.29 -1.72
C ASP A 52 12.34 -3.51 -1.46
N ILE A 53 12.73 -4.36 -0.51
CA ILE A 53 11.95 -5.54 -0.11
C ILE A 53 10.58 -5.11 0.41
N SER A 54 10.51 -4.09 1.28
CA SER A 54 9.23 -3.58 1.78
C SER A 54 8.35 -3.04 0.66
N ARG A 55 8.90 -2.30 -0.32
CA ARG A 55 8.14 -1.82 -1.48
C ARG A 55 7.59 -2.97 -2.32
N MET A 56 8.41 -4.00 -2.56
CA MET A 56 7.99 -5.20 -3.28
C MET A 56 6.88 -5.94 -2.53
N ALA A 57 7.01 -6.10 -1.21
CA ALA A 57 6.00 -6.75 -0.39
C ALA A 57 4.66 -6.02 -0.43
N ILE A 58 4.66 -4.69 -0.32
CA ILE A 58 3.44 -3.87 -0.40
C ILE A 58 2.79 -4.00 -1.78
N LYS A 59 3.58 -3.91 -2.87
CA LYS A 59 3.07 -4.07 -4.24
C LYS A 59 2.41 -5.44 -4.42
N ARG A 60 3.09 -6.49 -3.95
CA ARG A 60 2.60 -7.87 -4.03
C ARG A 60 1.29 -8.06 -3.26
N ILE A 61 1.17 -7.50 -2.05
CA ILE A 61 -0.09 -7.57 -1.28
C ILE A 61 -1.25 -6.89 -2.03
N ILE A 62 -1.00 -5.75 -2.69
CA ILE A 62 -2.03 -5.05 -3.47
C ILE A 62 -2.42 -5.89 -4.69
N GLU A 63 -1.45 -6.44 -5.43
CA GLU A 63 -1.69 -7.28 -6.60
C GLU A 63 -2.48 -8.54 -6.23
N GLU A 64 -2.06 -9.26 -5.18
CA GLU A 64 -2.77 -10.44 -4.68
C GLU A 64 -4.21 -10.12 -4.26
N TYR A 65 -4.41 -8.98 -3.60
CA TYR A 65 -5.75 -8.52 -3.25
C TYR A 65 -6.60 -8.24 -4.50
N GLU A 66 -6.07 -7.50 -5.49
CA GLU A 66 -6.80 -7.16 -6.71
C GLU A 66 -7.11 -8.39 -7.57
N ASP A 67 -6.24 -9.39 -7.59
CA ASP A 67 -6.46 -10.67 -8.27
C ASP A 67 -7.64 -11.43 -7.65
N GLU A 68 -7.74 -11.46 -6.32
CA GLU A 68 -8.82 -12.15 -5.60
C GLU A 68 -10.15 -11.38 -5.60
N ASN A 69 -10.09 -10.04 -5.61
CA ASN A 69 -11.21 -9.18 -5.25
C ASN A 69 -11.65 -8.23 -6.37
N GLY A 70 -10.95 -8.24 -7.49
CA GLY A 70 -11.05 -7.24 -8.54
C GLY A 70 -10.41 -5.91 -8.16
N ASN A 71 -10.44 -4.95 -9.10
CA ASN A 71 -9.78 -3.65 -8.96
C ASN A 71 -10.14 -2.93 -7.64
N LEU A 72 -9.10 -2.54 -6.90
CA LEU A 72 -9.20 -1.98 -5.55
C LEU A 72 -9.92 -0.63 -5.54
N ILE A 73 -9.72 0.20 -6.57
CA ILE A 73 -10.40 1.50 -6.71
C ILE A 73 -11.90 1.31 -6.87
N ASN A 74 -12.32 0.40 -7.76
CA ASN A 74 -13.73 0.10 -7.97
C ASN A 74 -14.39 -0.46 -6.72
N ARG A 75 -13.67 -1.30 -5.97
CA ARG A 75 -14.16 -1.82 -4.69
C ARG A 75 -14.33 -0.70 -3.66
N ALA A 76 -13.32 0.15 -3.49
CA ALA A 76 -13.37 1.28 -2.57
C ALA A 76 -14.54 2.23 -2.89
N LYS A 77 -14.78 2.55 -4.17
CA LYS A 77 -15.92 3.36 -4.60
C LYS A 77 -17.26 2.74 -4.24
N ARG A 78 -17.42 1.42 -4.41
CA ARG A 78 -18.65 0.73 -4.01
C ARG A 78 -18.88 0.91 -2.51
N GLU A 79 -17.91 0.58 -1.66
CA GLU A 79 -18.04 0.72 -0.20
C GLU A 79 -18.41 2.15 0.21
N LEU A 80 -17.81 3.17 -0.43
CA LEU A 80 -18.12 4.58 -0.15
C LEU A 80 -19.52 5.02 -0.59
N MET A 81 -20.16 4.35 -1.56
CA MET A 81 -21.55 4.63 -1.93
C MET A 81 -22.57 4.04 -0.95
N TRP A 82 -22.16 3.05 -0.14
CA TRP A 82 -23.00 2.40 0.87
C TRP A 82 -22.86 3.00 2.27
N ILE A 83 -22.01 4.02 2.44
CA ILE A 83 -21.84 4.81 3.66
C ILE A 83 -22.67 6.09 3.55
#